data_AF-A0A836Q6M2-F1
#
_entry.id   AF-A0A836Q6M2-F1
#
_cell.length_a   1.000
_cell.length_b   1.000
_cell.length_c   1.000
_cell.angle_alpha   90.00
_cell.angle_beta   90.00
_cell.angle_gamma   90.00
#
_symmetry.space_group_name_H-M   'P 1'
#
loop_
_entity.id
_entity.type
_entity.pdbx_description
1 polymer ?
#
loop_
_entity_poly.entity_id
_entity_poly.type
_entity_poly.pdbx_seq_one_letter_code
_entity_poly.pdbx_strand_id
1 'polypeptide(L)'
;MVVGTHEGNVHIPAGAIAFIMENGNDVAIFDFHQTNTKSIRVVSGGKLITLDPGRMVLLSREKTDNFEEIAHHCRCIGYRHAKTEQLNDSIRAFAMDFSIPSALNAVMPFKQMLASSVPQEKKVIEKLMMDAVLLQESTAFRGPFKTAHE
;
A
#
# COMPACT_ATOMS: atom_id res chain seq x y z
N MET A 1 -2.00 6.00 15.78
CA MET A 1 -3.37 6.28 15.28
C MET A 1 -4.01 4.97 14.83
N VAL A 2 -5.33 4.86 14.90
CA VAL A 2 -6.08 3.74 14.33
C VAL A 2 -7.06 4.30 13.32
N VAL A 3 -7.10 3.71 12.13
CA VAL A 3 -8.07 4.02 11.07
C VAL A 3 -8.95 2.80 10.87
N GLY A 4 -10.26 2.94 11.09
CA GLY A 4 -11.23 1.90 10.78
C GLY A 4 -11.59 1.93 9.30
N THR A 5 -11.72 0.76 8.69
CA THR A 5 -12.16 0.54 7.30
C THR A 5 -13.27 -0.53 7.31
N HIS A 6 -13.94 -0.75 6.18
CA HIS A 6 -14.98 -1.79 6.05
C HIS A 6 -14.43 -3.20 6.31
N GLU A 7 -13.15 -3.43 6.03
CA GLU A 7 -12.50 -4.74 6.17
C GLU A 7 -11.64 -4.89 7.43
N GLY A 8 -11.51 -3.86 8.28
CA GLY A 8 -10.80 -3.99 9.55
C GLY A 8 -10.21 -2.70 10.10
N ASN A 9 -9.18 -2.85 10.92
CA ASN A 9 -8.50 -1.72 11.56
C ASN A 9 -7.04 -1.63 11.11
N VAL A 10 -6.62 -0.43 10.71
CA VAL A 10 -5.23 -0.11 10.37
C VAL A 10 -4.60 0.68 11.51
N HIS A 11 -3.64 0.07 12.19
CA HIS A 11 -2.86 0.70 13.24
C HIS A 11 -1.60 1.31 12.63
N ILE A 12 -1.52 2.64 12.67
CA ILE A 12 -0.42 3.43 12.11
C ILE A 12 0.37 4.03 13.27
N PRO A 13 1.64 3.64 13.47
CA PRO A 13 2.46 4.18 14.55
C PRO A 13 2.88 5.62 14.26
N ALA A 14 3.33 6.32 15.31
CA ALA A 14 3.82 7.69 15.17
C ALA A 14 5.01 7.73 14.20
N GLY A 15 5.00 8.71 13.29
CA GLY A 15 6.06 8.93 12.30
C GLY A 15 5.97 8.07 11.05
N ALA A 16 5.07 7.08 11.00
CA ALA A 16 4.79 6.30 9.79
C ALA A 16 3.84 7.05 8.84
N ILE A 17 3.95 6.74 7.55
CA ILE A 17 3.12 7.26 6.47
C ILE A 17 2.50 6.06 5.77
N ALA A 18 1.18 5.96 5.85
CA ALA A 18 0.40 4.97 5.13
C ALA A 18 -0.60 5.67 4.22
N PHE A 19 -0.92 5.04 3.09
CA PHE A 19 -2.03 5.44 2.25
C PHE A 19 -3.09 4.33 2.29
N ILE A 20 -4.36 4.72 2.45
CA ILE A 20 -5.48 3.79 2.50
C ILE A 20 -6.45 4.21 1.40
N MET A 21 -6.77 3.28 0.50
CA MET A 21 -7.76 3.44 -0.56
C MET A 21 -8.87 2.43 -0.34
N GLU A 22 -10.09 2.92 -0.27
CA GLU A 22 -11.28 2.10 -0.02
C GLU A 22 -12.29 2.30 -1.15
N ASN A 23 -12.77 1.21 -1.71
CA ASN A 23 -13.80 1.19 -2.74
C ASN A 23 -14.79 0.04 -2.45
N GLY A 24 -15.95 0.37 -1.90
CA GLY A 24 -16.91 -0.66 -1.46
C GLY A 24 -16.33 -1.53 -0.34
N ASN A 25 -16.25 -2.84 -0.59
CA ASN A 25 -15.69 -3.83 0.35
C ASN A 25 -14.20 -4.13 0.11
N ASP A 26 -13.56 -3.39 -0.78
CA ASP A 26 -12.15 -3.54 -1.09
C ASP A 26 -11.34 -2.44 -0.42
N VAL A 27 -10.28 -2.81 0.30
CA VAL A 27 -9.41 -1.87 1.03
C VAL A 27 -7.95 -2.15 0.70
N ALA A 28 -7.31 -1.24 -0.02
CA ALA A 28 -5.87 -1.26 -0.25
C ALA A 28 -5.13 -0.40 0.79
N ILE A 29 -4.16 -0.98 1.46
CA ILE A 29 -3.29 -0.31 2.44
C ILE A 29 -1.85 -0.37 1.95
N PHE A 30 -1.21 0.79 1.84
CA PHE A 30 0.16 0.95 1.37
C PHE A 30 1.03 1.48 2.50
N ASP A 31 2.15 0.82 2.75
CA ASP A 31 3.20 1.31 3.64
C ASP A 31 4.25 2.07 2.83
N PHE A 32 4.24 3.40 2.94
CA PHE A 32 5.18 4.26 2.25
C PHE A 32 6.43 4.53 3.07
N HIS A 33 6.26 4.70 4.38
CA HIS A 33 7.34 5.00 5.28
C HIS A 33 7.00 4.54 6.70
N GLN A 34 8.01 4.03 7.41
CA GLN A 34 7.98 3.86 8.85
C GLN A 34 9.40 3.92 9.42
N THR A 35 9.52 4.29 10.69
CA THR A 35 10.79 4.35 11.42
C THR A 35 11.26 2.98 11.92
N ASN A 36 10.32 2.08 12.19
CA ASN A 36 10.57 0.71 12.63
C ASN A 36 9.96 -0.25 11.62
N THR A 37 10.57 -1.41 11.39
CA THR A 37 9.99 -2.44 10.52
C THR A 37 8.72 -3.06 11.13
N LYS A 38 7.83 -3.57 10.28
CA LYS A 38 6.59 -4.26 10.68
C LYS A 38 5.66 -3.47 11.62
N SER A 39 5.75 -2.16 11.61
CA SER A 39 5.10 -1.30 12.60
C SER A 39 3.69 -0.85 12.17
N ILE A 40 3.44 -0.74 10.87
CA ILE A 40 2.06 -0.67 10.35
C ILE A 40 1.42 -2.06 10.42
N ARG A 41 0.26 -2.12 11.07
CA ARG A 41 -0.46 -3.36 11.38
C ARG A 41 -1.90 -3.26 10.93
N VAL A 42 -2.37 -4.27 10.21
CA VAL A 42 -3.75 -4.41 9.74
C VAL A 42 -4.38 -5.59 10.48
N VAL A 43 -5.49 -5.34 11.16
CA VAL A 43 -6.29 -6.38 11.83
C VAL A 43 -7.56 -6.58 11.02
N SER A 44 -7.69 -7.75 10.39
CA SER A 44 -8.81 -8.10 9.52
C SER A 44 -9.11 -9.60 9.60
N GLY A 45 -10.38 -9.97 9.58
CA GLY A 45 -10.81 -11.37 9.63
C GLY A 45 -10.26 -12.17 10.82
N GLY A 46 -9.99 -11.51 11.96
CA GLY A 46 -9.37 -12.14 13.13
C GLY A 46 -7.86 -12.39 13.03
N LYS A 47 -7.23 -11.99 11.92
CA LYS A 47 -5.78 -12.09 11.70
C LYS A 47 -5.10 -10.74 11.77
N LEU A 48 -3.80 -10.78 12.11
CA LEU A 48 -2.89 -9.65 12.11
C LEU A 48 -1.95 -9.75 10.91
N ILE A 49 -1.91 -8.71 10.09
CA ILE A 49 -0.99 -8.55 8.97
C ILE A 49 -0.07 -7.38 9.29
N THR A 50 1.24 -7.57 9.15
CA THR A 50 2.25 -6.51 9.33
C THR A 50 2.80 -6.10 7.98
N LEU A 51 2.96 -4.80 7.74
CA LEU A 51 3.55 -4.26 6.52
C LEU A 51 4.97 -3.74 6.78
N ASP A 52 5.81 -3.87 5.76
CA ASP A 52 7.13 -3.25 5.65
C ASP A 52 7.08 -2.14 4.57
N PRO A 53 7.96 -1.12 4.59
CA PRO A 53 7.93 -0.07 3.58
C PRO A 53 8.04 -0.64 2.17
N GLY A 54 7.25 -0.10 1.24
CA GLY A 54 7.14 -0.61 -0.13
C GLY A 54 6.26 -1.87 -0.27
N ARG A 55 5.60 -2.32 0.81
CA ARG A 55 4.58 -3.37 0.77
C ARG A 55 3.18 -2.77 0.83
N MET A 56 2.26 -3.43 0.14
CA MET A 56 0.83 -3.18 0.29
C MET A 56 0.08 -4.48 0.57
N VAL A 57 -1.12 -4.33 1.13
CA VAL A 57 -2.13 -5.39 1.17
C VAL A 57 -3.44 -4.85 0.62
N LEU A 58 -4.08 -5.59 -0.27
CA LEU A 58 -5.48 -5.39 -0.64
C LEU A 58 -6.33 -6.42 0.11
N LEU A 59 -7.30 -5.96 0.87
CA LEU A 59 -8.35 -6.79 1.47
C LEU A 59 -9.56 -6.76 0.55
N SER A 60 -10.13 -7.92 0.25
CA SER A 60 -11.31 -8.04 -0.62
C SER A 60 -12.20 -9.20 -0.19
N ARG A 61 -13.48 -9.11 -0.52
CA ARG A 61 -14.45 -10.22 -0.39
C ARG A 61 -14.75 -10.94 -1.69
N GLU A 62 -14.10 -10.54 -2.79
CA GLU A 62 -14.24 -11.20 -4.07
C GLU A 62 -13.74 -12.65 -4.02
N LYS A 63 -14.45 -13.53 -4.71
CA LYS A 63 -14.18 -14.98 -4.70
C LYS A 63 -13.16 -15.36 -5.78
N THR A 64 -11.97 -14.78 -5.72
CA THR A 64 -10.88 -15.08 -6.64
C THR A 64 -9.53 -15.15 -5.91
N ASP A 65 -8.63 -15.97 -6.42
CA ASP A 65 -7.24 -16.07 -5.95
C ASP A 65 -6.30 -15.17 -6.74
N ASN A 66 -6.82 -14.53 -7.80
CA ASN A 66 -6.09 -13.73 -8.76
C ASN A 66 -6.34 -12.24 -8.51
N PHE A 67 -5.30 -11.53 -8.09
CA PHE A 67 -5.36 -10.08 -7.88
C PHE A 67 -5.82 -9.31 -9.13
N GLU A 68 -5.48 -9.79 -10.33
CA GLU A 68 -5.84 -9.11 -11.59
C GLU A 68 -7.35 -9.08 -11.88
N GLU A 69 -8.11 -9.97 -11.25
CA GLU A 69 -9.56 -10.05 -11.40
C GLU A 69 -10.28 -9.06 -10.48
N ILE A 70 -9.58 -8.45 -9.52
CA ILE A 70 -10.17 -7.47 -8.61
C ILE A 70 -10.30 -6.11 -9.31
N ALA A 71 -11.52 -5.60 -9.41
CA ALA A 71 -11.83 -4.30 -10.01
C ALA A 71 -11.57 -3.13 -9.04
N HIS A 72 -10.31 -2.98 -8.60
CA HIS A 72 -9.91 -1.93 -7.65
C HIS A 72 -8.96 -0.90 -8.28
N HIS A 73 -9.14 0.38 -7.92
CA HIS A 73 -8.33 1.49 -8.47
C HIS A 73 -6.84 1.41 -8.08
N CYS A 74 -6.47 0.64 -7.07
CA CYS A 74 -5.05 0.45 -6.69
C CYS A 74 -4.21 -0.12 -7.83
N ARG A 75 -4.82 -0.76 -8.84
CA ARG A 75 -4.14 -1.32 -10.00
C ARG A 75 -3.45 -0.27 -10.90
N CYS A 76 -3.75 1.02 -10.71
CA CYS A 76 -3.00 2.10 -11.36
C CYS A 76 -1.58 2.29 -10.77
N ILE A 77 -1.29 1.66 -9.64
CA ILE A 77 0.02 1.68 -8.97
C ILE A 77 0.77 0.41 -9.35
N GLY A 78 2.01 0.56 -9.80
CA GLY A 78 2.82 -0.58 -10.18
C GLY A 78 3.10 -1.54 -9.02
N TYR A 79 2.97 -2.84 -9.24
CA TYR A 79 3.11 -3.88 -8.21
C TYR A 79 3.87 -5.12 -8.73
N ARG A 80 4.37 -5.95 -7.82
CA ARG A 80 4.97 -7.26 -8.14
C ARG A 80 4.85 -8.23 -6.98
N HIS A 81 5.08 -9.51 -7.25
CA HIS A 81 5.05 -10.56 -6.23
C HIS A 81 3.75 -10.64 -5.44
N ALA A 82 2.61 -10.52 -6.14
CA ALA A 82 1.31 -10.72 -5.53
C ALA A 82 1.21 -12.12 -4.93
N LYS A 83 0.83 -12.18 -3.65
CA LYS A 83 0.58 -13.39 -2.88
C LYS A 83 -0.79 -13.26 -2.26
N THR A 84 -1.51 -14.37 -2.25
CA THR A 84 -2.88 -14.42 -1.78
C THR A 84 -2.95 -15.24 -0.50
N GLU A 85 -3.68 -14.74 0.50
CA GLU A 85 -3.96 -15.44 1.74
C GLU A 85 -5.43 -15.28 2.10
N GLN A 86 -6.11 -16.38 2.40
CA GLN A 86 -7.45 -16.33 2.96
C GLN A 86 -7.37 -15.98 4.46
N LEU A 87 -8.03 -14.90 4.89
CA LEU A 87 -8.02 -14.48 6.29
C LEU A 87 -9.12 -15.20 7.10
N ASN A 88 -10.31 -15.31 6.51
CA ASN A 88 -11.45 -16.07 7.02
C ASN A 88 -12.36 -16.51 5.85
N ASP A 89 -13.57 -16.96 6.14
CA ASP A 89 -14.52 -17.47 5.12
C ASP A 89 -14.93 -16.43 4.06
N SER A 90 -14.78 -15.13 4.34
CA SER A 90 -15.26 -14.06 3.45
C SER A 90 -14.19 -13.07 3.00
N ILE A 91 -13.04 -12.99 3.69
CA ILE A 91 -12.01 -11.98 3.43
C ILE A 91 -10.73 -12.65 2.95
N ARG A 92 -10.18 -12.08 1.89
CA ARG A 92 -8.91 -12.46 1.30
C ARG A 92 -7.96 -11.28 1.27
N ALA A 93 -6.70 -11.54 1.58
CA ALA A 93 -5.62 -10.58 1.49
C ALA A 93 -4.76 -10.87 0.25
N PHE A 94 -4.48 -9.84 -0.53
CA PHE A 94 -3.47 -9.85 -1.59
C PHE A 94 -2.30 -8.98 -1.15
N ALA A 95 -1.22 -9.60 -0.72
CA ALA A 95 0.01 -8.92 -0.29
C ALA A 95 1.00 -8.83 -1.46
N MET A 96 1.61 -7.67 -1.66
CA MET A 96 2.55 -7.44 -2.77
C MET A 96 3.58 -6.34 -2.46
N ASP A 97 4.63 -6.30 -3.27
CA ASP A 97 5.48 -5.10 -3.38
C ASP A 97 4.76 -4.07 -4.27
N PHE A 98 4.88 -2.78 -3.97
CA PHE A 98 4.42 -1.70 -4.85
C PHE A 98 5.53 -0.69 -5.16
N SER A 99 5.36 0.04 -6.26
CA SER A 99 6.27 1.11 -6.68
C SER A 99 5.82 2.44 -6.07
N ILE A 100 6.59 2.94 -5.10
CA ILE A 100 6.36 4.27 -4.51
C ILE A 100 6.37 5.37 -5.58
N PRO A 101 7.32 5.43 -6.54
CA PRO A 101 7.29 6.43 -7.60
C PRO A 101 6.03 6.34 -8.48
N SER A 102 5.56 5.13 -8.77
CA SER A 102 4.29 4.94 -9.50
C SER A 102 3.12 5.49 -8.67
N ALA A 103 3.07 5.20 -7.37
CA ALA A 103 2.02 5.69 -6.50
C ALA A 103 1.99 7.22 -6.37
N LEU A 104 3.16 7.86 -6.19
CA LEU A 104 3.29 9.32 -6.17
C LEU A 104 2.74 9.98 -7.45
N ASN A 105 2.92 9.31 -8.60
CA ASN A 105 2.46 9.77 -9.90
C ASN A 105 1.04 9.32 -10.28
N ALA A 106 0.41 8.41 -9.53
CA ALA A 106 -0.93 7.92 -9.83
C ALA A 106 -1.99 8.49 -8.88
N VAL A 107 -1.63 8.73 -7.62
CA VAL A 107 -2.55 9.10 -6.55
C VAL A 107 -2.63 10.62 -6.43
N MET A 108 -3.85 11.15 -6.59
CA MET A 108 -4.12 12.60 -6.66
C MET A 108 -3.61 13.38 -5.43
N PRO A 109 -3.84 12.96 -4.17
CA PRO A 109 -3.25 13.61 -3.00
C PRO A 109 -1.73 13.78 -3.08
N PHE A 110 -0.98 12.78 -3.56
CA PHE A 110 0.47 12.90 -3.68
C PHE A 110 0.89 13.85 -4.80
N LYS A 111 0.15 13.90 -5.92
CA LYS A 111 0.37 14.91 -6.97
C LYS A 111 0.19 16.33 -6.44
N GLN A 112 -0.83 16.54 -5.61
CA GLN A 112 -1.06 17.84 -4.97
C GLN A 112 0.09 18.22 -4.04
N MET A 113 0.55 17.27 -3.21
CA MET A 113 1.68 17.50 -2.31
C MET A 113 2.99 17.76 -3.07
N LEU A 114 3.22 17.08 -4.20
CA LEU A 114 4.36 17.33 -5.10
C LEU A 114 4.34 18.75 -5.67
N ALA A 115 3.16 19.27 -6.01
CA ALA A 115 2.98 20.62 -6.54
C ALA A 115 2.87 21.70 -5.43
N SER A 116 2.85 21.29 -4.17
CA SER A 116 2.54 22.19 -3.05
C SER A 116 3.71 23.11 -2.70
N SER A 117 3.39 24.33 -2.29
CA SER A 117 4.34 25.27 -1.69
C SER A 117 4.42 25.14 -0.16
N VAL A 118 3.56 24.33 0.46
CA VAL A 118 3.49 24.16 1.92
C VAL A 118 4.72 23.38 2.43
N PRO A 119 5.55 23.95 3.32
CA PRO A 119 6.80 23.32 3.76
C PRO A 119 6.62 21.93 4.38
N GLN A 120 5.51 21.70 5.08
CA GLN A 120 5.19 20.42 5.72
C GLN A 120 4.93 19.33 4.68
N GLU A 121 4.21 19.63 3.60
CA GLU A 121 3.92 18.68 2.53
C GLU A 121 5.17 18.32 1.74
N LYS A 122 6.03 19.33 1.47
CA LYS A 122 7.34 19.11 0.85
C LYS A 122 8.20 18.15 1.65
N LYS A 123 8.32 18.37 2.96
CA LYS A 123 9.08 17.48 3.85
C LYS A 123 8.58 16.03 3.82
N VAL A 124 7.27 15.84 3.72
CA VAL A 124 6.69 14.50 3.59
C VAL A 124 7.09 13.88 2.26
N ILE A 125 6.93 14.59 1.14
CA ILE A 125 7.31 14.09 -0.19
C ILE A 125 8.81 13.80 -0.30
N GLU A 126 9.67 14.68 0.18
CA GLU A 126 11.13 14.48 0.18
C GLU A 126 11.49 13.17 0.91
N LYS A 127 10.84 12.92 2.05
CA LYS A 127 11.01 11.68 2.81
C LYS A 127 10.56 10.45 2.01
N LEU A 128 9.37 10.51 1.39
CA LEU A 128 8.87 9.41 0.56
C LEU A 128 9.75 9.13 -0.65
N MET A 129 10.31 10.16 -1.29
CA MET A 129 11.22 10.01 -2.42
C MET A 129 12.55 9.38 -1.98
N MET A 130 13.09 9.80 -0.83
CA MET A 130 14.29 9.20 -0.26
C MET A 130 14.08 7.71 0.04
N ASP A 131 12.97 7.34 0.68
CA ASP A 131 12.65 5.94 0.95
C ASP A 131 12.45 5.13 -0.34
N ALA A 132 11.81 5.73 -1.35
CA ALA A 132 11.66 5.10 -2.66
C ALA A 132 13.00 4.74 -3.29
N VAL A 133 13.99 5.63 -3.23
CA VAL A 133 15.34 5.39 -3.75
C VAL A 133 16.02 4.25 -2.98
N LEU A 134 16.00 4.30 -1.64
CA LEU A 134 16.60 3.27 -0.80
C LEU A 134 15.96 1.89 -1.01
N LEU A 135 14.63 1.85 -1.16
CA LEU A 135 13.89 0.62 -1.45
C LEU A 135 14.17 0.09 -2.84
N GLN A 136 14.32 0.97 -3.84
CA GLN A 136 14.67 0.56 -5.20
C GLN A 136 16.06 -0.06 -5.24
N GLU A 137 17.05 0.53 -4.58
CA GLU A 137 18.40 -0.02 -4.48
C GLU A 137 18.42 -1.38 -3.78
N SER A 138 17.73 -1.50 -2.65
CA SER A 138 17.67 -2.75 -1.87
C SER A 138 16.84 -3.86 -2.53
N THR A 139 16.01 -3.53 -3.52
CA THR A 139 15.13 -4.50 -4.20
C THR A 139 15.34 -4.56 -5.72
N ALA A 140 16.45 -4.04 -6.23
CA ALA A 140 16.73 -3.99 -7.67
C ALA A 140 16.71 -5.38 -8.33
N PHE A 141 17.10 -6.43 -7.61
CA PHE A 141 17.14 -7.82 -8.10
C PHE A 141 15.77 -8.53 -8.12
N ARG A 142 14.70 -7.87 -7.65
CA ARG A 142 13.37 -8.48 -7.47
C ARG A 142 12.46 -8.41 -8.71
N GLY A 143 13.02 -8.11 -9.88
CA GLY A 143 12.27 -8.03 -11.13
C GLY A 143 11.42 -6.76 -11.28
N PRO A 144 10.84 -6.52 -12.46
CA PRO A 144 10.09 -5.29 -12.74
C PRO A 144 8.75 -5.24 -12.00
N PHE A 145 8.23 -4.04 -11.83
CA PHE A 145 6.84 -3.82 -11.42
C PHE A 145 5.93 -3.94 -12.66
N LYS A 146 4.79 -4.61 -12.49
CA LYS A 146 3.70 -4.64 -13.45
C LYS A 146 2.83 -3.42 -13.28
N THR A 147 2.24 -2.92 -14.36
CA THR A 147 1.18 -1.91 -14.33
C THR A 147 -0.03 -2.43 -15.09
N ALA A 148 -1.25 -2.06 -14.73
CA ALA A 148 -2.49 -2.54 -15.36
C ALA A 148 -2.71 -2.08 -16.83
N HIS A 149 -1.65 -1.62 -17.51
CA HIS A 149 -1.64 -1.17 -18.90
C HIS A 149 -0.68 -1.98 -19.80
N GLU A 150 -0.24 -3.15 -19.35
CA GLU A 150 0.45 -4.15 -20.19
C GLU A 150 -0.38 -5.43 -20.33
#